data_AF-K1TPA9-F1
#
_entry.id   AF-K1TPA9-F1
#
_cell.length_a   1.000
_cell.length_b   1.000
_cell.length_c   1.000
_cell.angle_alpha   90.00
_cell.angle_beta   90.00
_cell.angle_gamma   90.00
#
_symmetry.space_group_name_H-M   'P 1'
#
loop_
_entity.id
_entity.type
_entity.pdbx_description
1 polymer ?
#
loop_
_entity_poly.entity_id
_entity_poly.type
_entity_poly.pdbx_seq_one_letter_code
_entity_poly.pdbx_strand_id
1 'polypeptide(L)'
;MGILACILIGILSIGVVLMLLMNRMITVPVSRLQTRMVRIAGGDFSRDPSVEWDHELGDIGRGINDLSENVSELMEKRLEDEKQKQDLEYKMLQSQINPHFLYNTLNSIKWMATIQGATGISEMTTSLSRLLKSISKGTSLLIDIREELSLLENYFTIQSYRYGGTITMDIQVIMNL
;
A
#
# COMPACT_ATOMS: atom_id res chain seq x y z
N MET A 1 -17.39 -70.54 33.43
CA MET A 1 -16.16 -69.70 33.30
C MET A 1 -15.82 -69.37 31.85
N GLY A 2 -15.76 -70.33 30.91
CA GLY A 2 -15.39 -70.06 29.51
C GLY A 2 -16.30 -69.07 28.75
N ILE A 3 -17.62 -69.20 28.89
CA ILE A 3 -18.59 -68.32 28.20
C ILE A 3 -18.44 -66.85 28.63
N LEU A 4 -18.25 -66.60 29.92
CA LEU A 4 -18.04 -65.25 30.47
C LEU A 4 -16.76 -64.60 29.92
N ALA A 5 -15.68 -65.38 29.76
CA ALA A 5 -14.44 -64.90 29.17
C ALA A 5 -14.61 -64.53 27.69
N CYS A 6 -15.33 -65.34 26.91
CA CYS A 6 -15.64 -65.03 25.50
C CYS A 6 -16.46 -63.74 25.36
N ILE A 7 -17.46 -63.53 26.23
CA ILE A 7 -18.26 -62.29 26.24
C ILE A 7 -17.37 -61.08 26.55
N LEU A 8 -16.49 -61.19 27.55
CA LEU A 8 -15.57 -60.12 27.93
C LEU A 8 -14.62 -59.74 26.79
N ILE A 9 -14.03 -60.73 26.11
CA ILE A 9 -13.15 -60.50 24.95
C ILE A 9 -13.94 -59.85 23.80
N GLY A 10 -15.17 -60.29 23.56
CA GLY A 10 -16.05 -59.69 22.57
C GLY A 10 -16.29 -58.20 22.83
N ILE A 11 -16.67 -57.84 24.06
CA ILE A 11 -16.88 -56.45 24.46
C ILE A 11 -15.61 -55.62 24.30
N LEU A 12 -14.46 -56.15 24.73
CA LEU A 12 -13.18 -55.45 24.61
C LEU A 12 -12.80 -55.21 23.15
N SER A 13 -12.99 -56.22 22.28
CA SER A 13 -12.70 -56.11 20.85
C SER A 13 -13.57 -55.05 20.16
N ILE A 14 -14.86 -55.00 20.51
CA ILE A 14 -15.79 -53.97 20.00
C ILE A 14 -15.36 -52.59 20.46
N GLY A 15 -14.95 -52.45 21.73
CA GLY A 15 -14.43 -51.19 22.26
C GLY A 15 -13.20 -50.69 21.49
N VAL A 16 -12.25 -51.58 21.19
CA VAL A 16 -11.05 -51.25 20.40
C VAL A 16 -11.44 -50.82 18.98
N VAL A 17 -12.35 -51.54 18.32
CA VAL A 17 -12.82 -51.20 16.98
C VAL A 17 -13.49 -49.82 16.98
N LEU A 18 -14.39 -49.56 17.94
CA LEU A 18 -15.08 -48.26 18.06
C LEU A 18 -14.07 -47.13 18.29
N MET A 19 -13.08 -47.33 19.16
CA MET A 19 -12.02 -46.35 19.41
C MET A 19 -11.25 -45.99 18.12
N LEU A 20 -10.87 -47.00 17.33
CA LEU A 20 -10.16 -46.79 16.07
C LEU A 20 -11.01 -46.04 15.03
N LEU A 21 -12.32 -46.34 14.97
CA LEU A 21 -13.27 -45.63 14.11
C LEU A 21 -13.43 -44.17 14.54
N MET A 22 -13.65 -43.91 15.82
CA MET A 22 -13.78 -42.53 16.34
C MET A 22 -12.51 -41.71 16.09
N ASN A 23 -11.33 -42.30 16.29
CA ASN A 23 -10.07 -41.62 16.03
C ASN A 23 -9.95 -41.18 14.56
N ARG A 24 -10.33 -42.05 13.62
CA ARG A 24 -10.24 -41.73 12.19
C ARG A 24 -11.33 -40.78 11.71
N MET A 25 -12.55 -40.91 12.21
CA MET A 25 -13.69 -40.10 11.74
C MET A 25 -13.80 -38.73 12.42
N ILE A 26 -13.28 -38.59 13.64
CA ILE A 26 -13.44 -37.35 14.42
C ILE A 26 -12.09 -36.77 14.83
N THR A 27 -11.28 -37.52 15.59
CA THR A 27 -10.07 -36.96 16.22
C THR A 27 -9.07 -36.42 15.18
N VAL A 28 -8.82 -37.18 14.12
CA VAL A 28 -7.89 -36.76 13.05
C VAL A 28 -8.42 -35.55 12.26
N PRO A 29 -9.66 -35.55 11.72
CA PRO A 29 -10.22 -34.37 11.04
C PRO A 29 -10.27 -33.12 11.92
N VAL A 30 -10.68 -33.23 13.18
CA VAL A 30 -10.72 -32.09 14.12
C VAL A 30 -9.32 -31.52 14.37
N SER A 31 -8.33 -32.38 14.55
CA SER A 31 -6.93 -31.94 14.71
C SER A 31 -6.44 -31.18 13.47
N ARG A 32 -6.80 -31.64 12.26
CA ARG A 32 -6.45 -30.93 11.00
C ARG A 32 -7.13 -29.57 10.90
N LEU A 33 -8.41 -29.46 11.26
CA LEU A 33 -9.12 -28.17 11.32
C LEU A 33 -8.46 -27.21 12.32
N GLN A 34 -8.04 -27.70 13.49
CA GLN A 34 -7.31 -26.91 14.46
C GLN A 34 -5.97 -26.41 13.90
N THR A 35 -5.16 -27.29 13.30
CA THR A 35 -3.89 -26.91 12.67
C THR A 35 -4.11 -25.89 11.55
N ARG A 36 -5.20 -26.01 10.80
CA ARG A 36 -5.58 -25.05 9.77
C ARG A 36 -5.86 -23.67 10.36
N MET A 37 -6.65 -23.59 11.43
CA MET A 37 -6.89 -22.33 12.14
C MET A 37 -5.60 -21.68 12.68
N VAL A 38 -4.67 -22.48 13.20
CA VAL A 38 -3.37 -21.95 13.66
C VAL A 38 -2.55 -21.39 12.50
N ARG A 39 -2.56 -22.04 11.33
CA ARG A 39 -1.89 -21.52 10.12
C ARG A 39 -2.50 -20.20 9.64
N ILE A 40 -3.83 -20.11 9.61
CA ILE A 40 -4.55 -18.88 9.27
C ILE A 40 -4.21 -17.76 10.26
N ALA A 41 -4.19 -18.05 11.57
CA ALA A 41 -3.76 -17.09 12.59
C ALA A 41 -2.30 -16.65 12.43
N GLY A 42 -1.45 -17.51 11.85
CA GLY A 42 -0.07 -17.21 11.48
C GLY A 42 0.09 -16.45 10.15
N GLY A 43 -1.01 -16.13 9.45
CA GLY A 43 -1.01 -15.37 8.20
C GLY A 43 -1.06 -16.20 6.91
N ASP A 44 -1.19 -17.53 7.01
CA ASP A 44 -1.42 -18.38 5.83
C ASP A 44 -2.92 -18.45 5.52
N PHE A 45 -3.39 -17.52 4.68
CA PHE A 45 -4.79 -17.45 4.27
C PHE A 45 -5.13 -18.35 3.07
N SER A 46 -4.16 -19.07 2.50
CA SER A 46 -4.33 -19.85 1.26
C SER A 46 -5.26 -21.03 1.44
N ARG A 47 -6.26 -21.24 0.56
CA ARG A 47 -7.23 -22.35 0.71
C ARG A 47 -6.56 -23.71 0.82
N ASP A 48 -6.99 -24.53 1.79
CA ASP A 48 -6.48 -25.90 2.01
C ASP A 48 -7.59 -26.93 1.79
N PRO A 49 -7.67 -27.59 0.61
CA PRO A 49 -8.69 -28.59 0.32
C PRO A 49 -8.60 -29.85 1.21
N SER A 50 -7.48 -30.06 1.92
CA SER A 50 -7.30 -31.26 2.75
C SER A 50 -8.19 -31.32 3.98
N VAL A 51 -8.90 -30.23 4.29
CA VAL A 51 -9.93 -30.13 5.34
C VAL A 51 -11.36 -30.12 4.79
N GLU A 52 -11.56 -30.30 3.49
CA GLU A 52 -12.87 -30.22 2.82
C GLU A 52 -13.39 -31.61 2.45
N TRP A 53 -13.88 -32.34 3.45
CA TRP A 53 -14.43 -33.68 3.25
C TRP A 53 -15.91 -33.68 2.81
N ASP A 54 -16.39 -34.85 2.36
CA ASP A 54 -17.79 -35.09 1.97
C ASP A 54 -18.68 -35.44 3.19
N HIS A 55 -18.55 -34.67 4.27
CA HIS A 55 -19.36 -34.79 5.49
C HIS A 55 -19.32 -33.47 6.28
N GLU A 56 -19.99 -33.42 7.44
CA GLU A 56 -20.25 -32.19 8.21
C GLU A 56 -18.98 -31.48 8.69
N LEU A 57 -17.91 -32.22 9.02
CA LEU A 57 -16.62 -31.58 9.37
C LEU A 57 -15.94 -30.97 8.13
N GLY A 58 -16.22 -31.51 6.95
CA GLY A 58 -15.80 -30.92 5.69
C GLY A 58 -16.53 -29.63 5.36
N ASP A 59 -17.82 -29.51 5.72
CA ASP A 59 -18.55 -28.23 5.64
C ASP A 59 -17.91 -27.17 6.54
N ILE A 60 -17.48 -27.57 7.74
CA ILE A 60 -16.72 -26.68 8.64
C ILE A 60 -15.41 -26.26 7.97
N GLY A 61 -14.66 -27.20 7.38
CA GLY A 61 -13.42 -26.90 6.67
C GLY A 61 -13.61 -25.92 5.50
N ARG A 62 -14.67 -26.12 4.69
CA ARG A 62 -15.08 -25.18 3.64
C ARG A 62 -15.34 -23.79 4.21
N GLY A 63 -16.14 -23.68 5.27
CA GLY A 63 -16.43 -22.40 5.92
C GLY A 63 -15.18 -21.71 6.49
N ILE A 64 -14.23 -22.46 7.06
CA ILE A 64 -12.94 -21.91 7.52
C ILE A 64 -12.14 -21.34 6.34
N ASN A 65 -12.08 -22.06 5.23
CA ASN A 65 -11.37 -21.60 4.04
C ASN A 65 -12.03 -20.38 3.41
N ASP A 66 -13.36 -20.35 3.31
CA ASP A 66 -14.10 -19.19 2.80
C ASP A 66 -13.89 -17.96 3.69
N LEU A 67 -13.91 -18.12 5.02
CA LEU A 67 -13.61 -17.03 5.95
C LEU A 67 -12.16 -16.53 5.79
N SER A 68 -11.21 -17.44 5.61
CA SER A 68 -9.80 -17.12 5.41
C SER A 68 -9.58 -16.30 4.14
N GLU A 69 -10.22 -16.69 3.04
CA GLU A 69 -10.17 -16.00 1.76
C GLU A 69 -10.80 -14.60 1.85
N ASN A 70 -11.99 -14.50 2.46
CA ASN A 70 -12.65 -13.22 2.73
C ASN A 70 -11.78 -12.26 3.58
N VAL A 71 -11.05 -12.78 4.57
CA VAL A 71 -10.12 -11.96 5.37
C VAL A 71 -8.97 -11.44 4.51
N SER A 72 -8.43 -12.27 3.62
CA SER A 72 -7.38 -11.86 2.69
C SER A 72 -7.86 -10.75 1.75
N GLU A 73 -9.06 -10.90 1.16
CA GLU A 73 -9.68 -9.89 0.29
C GLU A 73 -9.96 -8.59 1.04
N LEU A 74 -10.47 -8.67 2.28
CA LEU A 74 -10.71 -7.49 3.12
C LEU A 74 -9.41 -6.75 3.45
N MET A 75 -8.30 -7.48 3.65
CA MET A 75 -6.99 -6.88 3.91
C MET A 75 -6.42 -6.18 2.67
N GLU A 76 -6.54 -6.80 1.49
CA GLU A 76 -6.13 -6.19 0.23
C GLU A 76 -6.93 -4.92 -0.07
N LYS A 77 -8.26 -4.99 0.07
CA LYS A 77 -9.14 -3.84 -0.11
C LYS A 77 -8.82 -2.71 0.88
N ARG A 78 -8.54 -3.04 2.14
CA ARG A 78 -8.10 -2.06 3.15
C ARG A 78 -6.84 -1.33 2.76
N LEU A 79 -5.85 -2.04 2.18
CA LEU A 79 -4.61 -1.43 1.72
C LEU A 79 -4.86 -0.48 0.54
N GLU A 80 -5.73 -0.86 -0.39
CA GLU A 80 -6.11 0.00 -1.52
C GLU A 80 -6.88 1.24 -1.05
N ASP A 81 -7.85 1.08 -0.15
CA ASP A 81 -8.62 2.18 0.44
C ASP A 81 -7.70 3.17 1.17
N GLU A 82 -6.72 2.69 1.97
CA GLU A 82 -5.80 3.57 2.70
C GLU A 82 -4.87 4.32 1.74
N LYS A 83 -4.40 3.67 0.66
CA LYS A 83 -3.61 4.33 -0.39
C LYS A 83 -4.43 5.42 -1.09
N GLN A 84 -5.69 5.13 -1.42
CA GLN A 84 -6.58 6.11 -2.05
C GLN A 84 -6.88 7.28 -1.11
N LYS A 85 -7.13 6.99 0.17
CA LYS A 85 -7.33 8.02 1.20
C LYS A 85 -6.11 8.93 1.34
N GLN A 86 -4.90 8.37 1.37
CA GLN A 86 -3.66 9.15 1.43
C GLN A 86 -3.52 10.08 0.21
N ASP A 87 -3.82 9.60 -1.00
CA ASP A 87 -3.81 10.43 -2.21
C ASP A 87 -4.84 11.56 -2.16
N LEU A 88 -6.04 11.29 -1.66
CA LEU A 88 -7.08 12.29 -1.46
C LEU A 88 -6.70 13.33 -0.41
N GLU A 89 -6.12 12.92 0.72
CA GLU A 89 -5.61 13.82 1.75
C GLU A 89 -4.50 14.72 1.18
N TYR A 90 -3.58 14.16 0.39
CA TYR A 90 -2.54 14.93 -0.29
C TYR A 90 -3.13 15.97 -1.25
N LYS A 91 -4.09 15.58 -2.10
CA LYS A 91 -4.81 16.51 -3.00
C LYS A 91 -5.56 17.59 -2.24
N MET A 92 -6.20 17.24 -1.13
CA MET A 92 -6.88 18.20 -0.27
C MET A 92 -5.89 19.22 0.32
N LEU A 93 -4.76 18.77 0.88
CA LEU A 93 -3.71 19.65 1.40
C LEU A 93 -3.15 20.57 0.30
N GLN A 94 -2.92 20.04 -0.91
CA GLN A 94 -2.53 20.85 -2.05
C GLN A 94 -3.56 21.92 -2.39
N SER A 95 -4.86 21.60 -2.32
CA SER A 95 -5.94 22.55 -2.63
C SER A 95 -6.10 23.67 -1.59
N GLN A 96 -5.68 23.44 -0.34
CA GLN A 96 -5.68 24.49 0.70
C GLN A 96 -4.70 25.62 0.37
N ILE A 97 -3.60 25.30 -0.32
CA ILE A 97 -2.78 26.31 -0.97
C ILE A 97 -3.53 26.68 -2.25
N ASN A 98 -3.99 27.92 -2.42
CA ASN A 98 -4.58 28.34 -3.68
C ASN A 98 -3.46 28.73 -4.66
N PRO A 99 -3.00 27.83 -5.57
CA PRO A 99 -1.87 28.12 -6.43
C PRO A 99 -2.18 29.29 -7.38
N HIS A 100 -3.44 29.44 -7.77
CA HIS A 100 -3.87 30.55 -8.61
C HIS A 100 -3.72 31.90 -7.89
N PHE A 101 -4.09 31.98 -6.60
CA PHE A 101 -3.85 33.20 -5.81
C PHE A 101 -2.36 33.54 -5.72
N LEU A 102 -1.51 32.54 -5.47
CA LEU A 102 -0.06 32.74 -5.42
C LEU A 102 0.51 33.18 -6.77
N TYR A 103 0.15 32.54 -7.88
CA TYR A 103 0.59 32.97 -9.21
C TYR A 103 0.11 34.37 -9.55
N ASN A 104 -1.12 34.72 -9.20
CA ASN A 104 -1.66 36.05 -9.46
C ASN A 104 -0.93 37.12 -8.64
N THR A 105 -0.62 36.81 -7.38
CA THR A 105 0.16 37.70 -6.52
C THR A 105 1.58 37.89 -7.05
N LEU A 106 2.26 36.81 -7.41
CA LEU A 106 3.61 36.87 -7.99
C LEU A 106 3.63 37.57 -9.36
N ASN A 107 2.64 37.32 -10.23
CA ASN A 107 2.52 38.05 -11.48
C ASN A 107 2.31 39.55 -11.25
N SER A 108 1.55 39.92 -10.21
CA SER A 108 1.35 41.33 -9.85
C SER A 108 2.66 41.98 -9.39
N ILE A 109 3.45 41.28 -8.56
CA ILE A 109 4.79 41.73 -8.14
C ILE A 109 5.73 41.86 -9.34
N LYS A 110 5.73 40.88 -10.26
CA LYS A 110 6.52 40.91 -11.50
C LYS A 110 6.20 42.16 -12.33
N TRP A 111 4.92 42.47 -12.54
CA TRP A 111 4.52 43.65 -13.31
C TRP A 111 4.91 44.95 -12.61
N MET A 112 4.72 45.04 -11.30
CA MET A 112 5.14 46.19 -10.50
C MET A 112 6.65 46.42 -10.58
N ALA A 113 7.45 45.36 -10.50
CA ALA A 113 8.89 45.42 -10.67
C ALA A 113 9.31 45.85 -12.08
N THR A 114 8.62 45.31 -13.10
CA THR A 114 8.87 45.65 -14.51
C THR A 114 8.61 47.13 -14.78
N ILE A 115 7.51 47.68 -14.26
CA ILE A 115 7.17 49.11 -14.38
C ILE A 115 8.23 50.00 -13.71
N GLN A 116 8.78 49.56 -12.58
CA GLN A 116 9.83 50.27 -11.86
C GLN A 116 11.25 50.05 -12.42
N GLY A 117 11.41 49.29 -13.52
CA GLY A 117 12.72 48.95 -14.08
C GLY A 117 13.56 48.01 -13.20
N ALA A 118 12.97 47.39 -12.18
CA ALA A 118 13.63 46.48 -11.25
C ALA A 118 13.69 45.05 -11.82
N THR A 119 14.54 44.84 -12.83
CA THR A 119 14.64 43.57 -13.58
C THR A 119 14.93 42.36 -12.69
N GLY A 120 15.83 42.50 -11.71
CA GLY A 120 16.15 41.40 -10.79
C GLY A 120 14.95 40.91 -9.95
N ILE A 121 14.07 41.83 -9.52
CA ILE A 121 12.84 41.44 -8.81
C ILE A 121 11.89 40.71 -9.76
N SER A 122 11.76 41.19 -11.00
CA SER A 122 10.93 40.56 -12.03
C SER A 122 11.40 39.14 -12.37
N GLU A 123 12.71 38.93 -12.51
CA GLU A 123 13.32 37.62 -12.81
C GLU A 123 13.22 36.64 -11.64
N MET A 124 13.52 37.07 -10.41
CA MET A 124 13.33 36.24 -9.22
C MET A 124 11.87 35.81 -9.03
N THR A 125 10.93 36.75 -9.19
CA THR A 125 9.50 36.50 -9.02
C THR A 125 8.95 35.56 -10.10
N THR A 126 9.47 35.68 -11.32
CA THR A 126 9.14 34.77 -12.44
C THR A 126 9.68 33.36 -12.17
N SER A 127 10.92 33.26 -11.69
CA SER A 127 11.54 31.97 -11.34
C SER A 127 10.79 31.28 -10.20
N LEU A 128 10.40 32.04 -9.17
CA LEU A 128 9.59 31.54 -8.06
C LEU A 128 8.20 31.08 -8.53
N SER A 129 7.54 31.85 -9.40
CA SER A 129 6.27 31.45 -10.01
C SER A 129 6.36 30.11 -10.74
N ARG A 130 7.45 29.87 -11.48
CA ARG A 130 7.67 28.62 -12.21
C ARG A 130 7.89 27.43 -11.26
N LEU A 131 8.70 27.61 -10.21
CA LEU A 131 8.90 26.58 -9.18
C LEU A 131 7.59 26.21 -8.48
N LEU A 132 6.83 27.21 -8.03
CA LEU A 132 5.51 26.98 -7.42
C LEU A 132 4.53 26.33 -8.39
N LYS A 133 4.60 26.65 -9.69
CA LYS A 133 3.78 26.00 -10.74
C LYS A 133 4.06 24.52 -10.88
N SER A 134 5.31 24.13 -10.76
CA SER A 134 5.68 22.72 -10.79
C SER A 134 5.11 21.95 -9.61
N ILE A 135 5.19 22.53 -8.40
CA ILE A 135 4.69 21.88 -7.17
C ILE A 135 3.17 21.66 -7.25
N SER A 136 2.43 22.57 -7.88
CA SER A 136 0.96 22.50 -7.96
C SER A 136 0.41 21.72 -9.15
N LYS A 137 1.24 21.32 -10.13
CA LYS A 137 0.80 20.49 -11.26
C LYS A 137 0.52 19.03 -10.87
N GLY A 138 0.82 18.65 -9.62
CA GLY A 138 0.67 17.29 -9.12
C GLY A 138 1.94 16.46 -9.31
N THR A 139 2.07 15.43 -8.49
CA THR A 139 3.19 14.49 -8.50
C THR A 139 2.95 13.46 -9.59
N SER A 140 3.43 13.69 -10.81
CA SER A 140 3.67 12.55 -11.70
C SER A 140 4.76 11.70 -11.04
N LEU A 141 4.57 10.37 -11.02
CA LEU A 141 5.56 9.43 -10.47
C LEU A 141 6.95 9.57 -11.12
N LEU A 142 6.99 10.17 -12.31
CA LEU A 142 8.18 10.42 -13.11
C LEU A 142 8.11 11.85 -13.65
N ILE A 143 9.22 12.58 -13.57
CA ILE A 143 9.43 13.89 -14.18
C ILE A 143 10.48 13.74 -15.29
N ASP A 144 10.30 14.44 -16.41
CA ASP A 144 11.31 14.46 -17.47
C ASP A 144 12.55 15.20 -16.97
N ILE A 145 13.74 14.66 -17.23
CA ILE A 145 15.03 15.28 -16.86
C ILE A 145 15.09 16.74 -17.36
N ARG A 146 14.55 17.04 -18.53
CA ARG A 146 14.48 18.41 -19.06
C ARG A 146 13.63 19.33 -18.19
N GLU A 147 12.49 18.86 -17.70
CA GLU A 147 11.64 19.66 -16.82
C GLU A 147 12.35 19.90 -15.48
N GLU A 148 12.99 18.86 -14.93
CA GLU A 148 13.74 18.97 -13.67
C GLU A 148 14.95 19.91 -13.77
N LEU A 149 15.70 19.85 -14.88
CA LEU A 149 16.78 20.81 -15.16
C LEU A 149 16.27 22.24 -15.27
N SER A 150 15.12 22.46 -15.91
CA SER A 150 14.51 23.79 -15.96
C SER A 150 14.12 24.30 -14.58
N LEU A 151 13.60 23.44 -13.70
CA LEU A 151 13.32 23.83 -12.30
C LEU A 151 14.61 24.16 -11.56
N LEU A 152 15.66 23.39 -11.77
CA LEU A 152 16.98 23.62 -11.18
C LEU A 152 17.58 24.97 -11.63
N GLU A 153 17.43 25.36 -12.89
CA GLU A 153 17.79 26.69 -13.41
C GLU A 153 16.98 27.82 -12.75
N ASN A 154 15.66 27.65 -12.59
CA ASN A 154 14.83 28.63 -11.90
C ASN A 154 15.22 28.77 -10.42
N TYR A 155 15.52 27.66 -9.74
CA TYR A 155 16.03 27.68 -8.37
C TYR A 155 17.37 28.41 -8.29
N PHE A 156 18.30 28.07 -9.18
CA PHE A 156 19.61 28.69 -9.22
C PHE A 156 19.53 30.19 -9.50
N THR A 157 18.61 30.63 -10.35
CA THR A 157 18.37 32.06 -10.63
C THR A 157 18.01 32.81 -9.36
N ILE A 158 17.17 32.25 -8.49
CA ILE A 158 16.84 32.86 -7.19
C ILE A 158 18.08 32.92 -6.30
N GLN A 159 18.89 31.86 -6.28
CA GLN A 159 20.11 31.81 -5.49
C GLN A 159 21.16 32.80 -5.97
N SER A 160 21.36 32.95 -7.28
CA SER A 160 22.35 33.86 -7.85
C SER A 160 22.04 35.30 -7.43
N TYR A 161 20.78 35.73 -7.48
CA TYR A 161 20.38 37.04 -6.98
C TYR A 161 20.56 37.19 -5.46
N ARG A 162 20.20 36.17 -4.67
CA ARG A 162 20.36 36.19 -3.20
C ARG A 162 21.81 36.40 -2.76
N TYR A 163 22.75 35.86 -3.52
CA TYR A 163 24.18 35.93 -3.23
C TYR A 163 24.95 36.91 -4.13
N GLY A 164 24.24 37.82 -4.81
CA GLY A 164 24.88 38.88 -5.61
C GLY A 164 25.72 38.37 -6.79
N GLY A 165 25.36 37.24 -7.38
CA GLY A 165 26.04 36.65 -8.55
C GLY A 165 27.35 35.93 -8.24
N THR A 166 27.66 35.68 -6.97
CA THR A 166 28.91 35.01 -6.55
C THR A 166 28.92 33.49 -6.77
N ILE A 167 27.77 32.90 -7.06
CA ILE A 167 27.62 31.46 -7.27
C ILE A 167 27.50 31.19 -8.77
N THR A 168 28.18 30.15 -9.23
CA THR A 168 28.10 29.63 -10.61
C THR A 168 27.57 28.20 -10.61
N MET A 169 26.93 27.80 -11.70
CA MET A 169 26.40 26.46 -11.89
C MET A 169 26.74 25.96 -13.28
N ASP A 170 27.31 24.76 -13.34
CA ASP A 170 27.59 24.02 -14.56
C ASP A 170 26.72 22.76 -14.55
N ILE A 171 26.02 22.48 -15.65
CA ILE A 171 25.16 21.30 -15.80
C ILE A 171 25.71 20.49 -16.96
N GLN A 172 26.15 19.26 -16.67
CA GLN A 172 26.56 18.29 -17.69
C GLN A 172 25.56 17.14 -17.73
N VAL A 173 24.93 16.96 -18.89
CA VAL A 173 23.97 15.87 -19.13
C VAL A 173 24.60 14.89 -20.10
N ILE A 174 24.84 13.67 -19.64
CA ILE A 174 25.30 12.58 -20.50
C ILE A 174 24.07 11.97 -21.15
N MET A 175 23.82 12.29 -22.42
CA MET A 175 22.83 11.57 -23.23
C MET A 175 23.46 10.26 -23.69
N ASN A 176 23.10 9.15 -23.03
CA ASN A 176 23.31 7.82 -23.61
C ASN A 176 22.29 7.66 -24.74
N LEU A 177 22.78 7.68 -25.98
CA LEU A 177 22.03 7.31 -27.20
C LEU A 177 21.64 5.83 -27.18
#